data_AF-A0A5C3M6U9-F1
#
_entry.id   AF-A0A5C3M6U9-F1
#
_cell.length_a   1.000
_cell.length_b   1.000
_cell.length_c   1.000
_cell.angle_alpha   90.00
_cell.angle_beta   90.00
_cell.angle_gamma   90.00
#
_symmetry.space_group_name_H-M   'P 1'
#
loop_
_entity.id
_entity.type
_entity.pdbx_description
1 polymer ?
#
loop_
_entity_poly.entity_id
_entity_poly.type
_entity_poly.pdbx_seq_one_letter_code
_entity_poly.pdbx_strand_id
1 'polypeptide(L)'
;MAVYSTSSSSRNSIASLAHLLCSNIAPTEAEKRITLRAIRLLQKSLSLSDDSAEHETLKQEISRLERILAPVRLLPNELIGEILLHVVESIDITNRATTTQPVFLVCRQWWNVARHLAELWSTINIKLQIDPTINKFREVPRHPLLLSTLDRSGNSPLSLRIDGDAFLYFDIYDLAFDLTPISSHSSRWRDISTPLCPAIYDTGALSLAKKNLPMLENVHIHGVPDFQFRRHMKNRFHIFEEAPKLSRLCLEKLYFPFQLDNLKLPWSQITHFTSCKNAFFSNGFSLYDILSRMPGLQSFESIGDRPDGTGEPVQLEKLCEMTIADAIPSYMGHILHSSFTAPELRQLFVHMEPHEVISEVDMNSIIDFAKRSKRMEGLYLGPISYHSIVVLLDAMPEISALEFFNPTIAIEFLAFFARNWNRMGDDSFEAHSQNLKWDGITSTCRIVEDTILEFKSLFPTADLGDGNIQSSAFCDVGIIFRERDLSLSAKVIQQNLQLEIRCDGDK
;
A
#
# COMPACT_ATOMS: atom_id res chain seq x y z
N MET A 1 -47.93 -23.70 -40.84
CA MET A 1 -46.83 -24.17 -41.73
C MET A 1 -45.72 -23.14 -41.97
N ALA A 2 -45.97 -21.81 -41.99
CA ALA A 2 -44.91 -20.81 -42.20
C ALA A 2 -43.82 -20.75 -41.10
N VAL A 3 -44.18 -21.02 -39.84
CA VAL A 3 -43.27 -20.96 -38.66
C VAL A 3 -42.17 -22.04 -38.70
N TYR A 4 -42.41 -23.18 -39.35
CA TYR A 4 -41.41 -24.24 -39.48
C TYR A 4 -40.32 -23.94 -40.52
N SER A 5 -40.57 -23.04 -41.47
CA SER A 5 -39.57 -22.67 -42.50
C SER A 5 -38.51 -21.69 -41.97
N THR A 6 -38.85 -20.87 -40.98
CA THR A 6 -37.91 -19.89 -40.39
C THR A 6 -36.87 -20.53 -39.48
N SER A 7 -37.13 -21.73 -38.94
CA SER A 7 -36.21 -22.43 -38.05
C SER A 7 -35.00 -23.03 -38.78
N SER A 8 -35.12 -23.37 -40.07
CA SER A 8 -34.00 -23.96 -40.83
C SER A 8 -32.95 -22.91 -41.19
N SER A 9 -33.38 -21.70 -41.59
CA SER A 9 -32.46 -20.62 -41.96
C SER A 9 -31.67 -20.06 -40.77
N SER A 10 -32.29 -19.98 -39.58
CA SER A 10 -31.58 -19.53 -38.37
C SER A 10 -30.56 -20.57 -37.91
N ARG A 11 -30.91 -21.87 -37.96
CA ARG A 11 -29.99 -22.96 -37.61
C ARG A 11 -28.76 -23.01 -38.52
N ASN A 12 -28.94 -22.80 -39.83
CA ASN A 12 -27.79 -22.71 -40.76
C ASN A 12 -26.89 -21.50 -40.47
N SER A 13 -27.47 -20.39 -40.02
CA SER A 13 -26.71 -19.19 -39.63
C SER A 13 -25.96 -19.36 -38.31
N ILE A 14 -26.50 -20.14 -37.37
CA ILE A 14 -25.82 -20.46 -36.10
C ILE A 14 -24.70 -21.47 -36.33
N ALA A 15 -24.89 -22.44 -37.24
CA ALA A 15 -23.88 -23.42 -37.58
C ALA A 15 -22.58 -22.80 -38.10
N SER A 16 -22.64 -21.69 -38.85
CA SER A 16 -21.44 -20.96 -39.29
C SER A 16 -20.69 -20.28 -38.13
N LEU A 17 -21.38 -19.95 -37.04
CA LEU A 17 -20.82 -19.34 -35.82
C LEU A 17 -20.29 -20.38 -34.82
N ALA A 18 -20.39 -21.69 -35.11
CA ALA A 18 -19.95 -22.75 -34.19
C ALA A 18 -18.49 -22.59 -33.75
N HIS A 19 -17.63 -22.11 -34.65
CA HIS A 19 -16.23 -21.85 -34.33
C HIS A 19 -16.04 -20.73 -33.30
N LEU A 20 -16.92 -19.71 -33.24
CA LEU A 20 -16.89 -18.62 -32.25
C LEU A 20 -17.47 -19.04 -30.90
N LEU A 21 -18.30 -20.08 -30.87
CA LEU A 21 -18.82 -20.67 -29.63
C LEU A 21 -17.76 -21.58 -28.97
N CYS A 22 -16.95 -22.25 -29.79
CA CYS A 22 -15.88 -23.14 -29.33
C CYS A 22 -14.50 -22.47 -29.27
N SER A 23 -14.40 -21.21 -29.68
CA SER A 23 -13.17 -20.41 -29.62
C SER A 23 -13.43 -19.06 -28.96
N ASN A 24 -12.35 -18.37 -28.63
CA ASN A 24 -12.40 -16.98 -28.15
C ASN A 24 -11.87 -16.01 -29.21
N ILE A 25 -12.08 -16.34 -30.49
CA ILE A 25 -11.77 -15.45 -31.61
C ILE A 25 -12.78 -14.30 -31.60
N ALA A 26 -12.30 -13.08 -31.80
CA ALA A 26 -13.14 -11.91 -31.96
C ALA A 26 -14.01 -12.08 -33.22
N PRO A 27 -15.35 -11.91 -33.14
CA PRO A 27 -16.19 -12.00 -34.32
C PRO A 27 -15.84 -10.88 -35.30
N THR A 28 -15.72 -11.22 -36.58
CA THR A 28 -15.64 -10.22 -37.67
C THR A 28 -16.93 -9.39 -37.72
N GLU A 29 -16.90 -8.22 -38.37
CA GLU A 29 -18.12 -7.40 -38.53
C GLU A 29 -19.25 -8.13 -39.26
N ALA A 30 -18.91 -9.02 -40.20
CA ALA A 30 -19.90 -9.88 -40.86
C ALA A 30 -20.55 -10.85 -39.86
N GLU A 31 -19.74 -11.54 -39.05
CA GLU A 31 -20.22 -12.47 -38.02
C GLU A 31 -21.02 -11.74 -36.93
N LYS A 32 -20.59 -10.55 -36.48
CA LYS A 32 -21.36 -9.72 -35.54
C LYS A 32 -22.76 -9.44 -36.08
N ARG A 33 -22.88 -9.05 -37.35
CA ARG A 33 -24.18 -8.82 -38.00
C ARG A 33 -25.04 -10.09 -38.04
N ILE A 34 -24.42 -11.24 -38.33
CA ILE A 34 -25.12 -12.55 -38.33
C ILE A 34 -25.60 -12.88 -36.91
N THR A 35 -24.73 -12.76 -35.90
CA THR A 35 -25.04 -13.03 -34.49
C THR A 35 -26.15 -12.12 -33.97
N LEU A 36 -26.08 -10.81 -34.21
CA LEU A 36 -27.13 -9.85 -33.83
C LEU A 36 -28.47 -10.17 -34.52
N ARG A 37 -28.44 -10.57 -35.79
CA ARG A 37 -29.66 -10.99 -36.50
C ARG A 37 -30.23 -12.28 -35.89
N ALA A 38 -29.39 -13.26 -35.57
CA ALA A 38 -29.81 -14.50 -34.93
C ALA A 38 -30.43 -14.25 -33.54
N ILE A 39 -29.80 -13.41 -32.71
CA ILE A 39 -30.33 -12.99 -31.40
C ILE A 39 -31.73 -12.37 -31.55
N ARG A 40 -31.91 -11.42 -32.46
CA ARG A 40 -33.23 -10.78 -32.69
C ARG A 40 -34.31 -11.78 -33.12
N LEU A 41 -33.96 -12.74 -33.97
CA LEU A 41 -34.88 -13.79 -34.40
C LEU A 41 -35.26 -14.71 -33.24
N LEU A 42 -34.29 -15.13 -32.42
CA LEU A 42 -34.53 -15.96 -31.24
C LEU A 42 -35.35 -15.21 -30.17
N GLN A 43 -35.08 -13.93 -29.94
CA GLN A 43 -35.87 -13.08 -29.04
C GLN A 43 -37.32 -12.96 -29.50
N LYS A 44 -37.55 -12.84 -30.82
CA LYS A 44 -38.91 -12.86 -31.38
C LYS A 44 -39.61 -14.21 -31.17
N SER A 45 -38.91 -15.33 -31.41
CA SER A 45 -39.44 -16.66 -31.11
C SER A 45 -39.74 -16.86 -29.63
N LEU A 46 -38.87 -16.35 -28.75
CA LEU A 46 -39.04 -16.41 -27.30
C LEU A 46 -40.33 -15.71 -26.86
N SER A 47 -40.63 -14.54 -27.43
CA SER A 47 -41.86 -13.78 -27.13
C SER A 47 -43.16 -14.43 -27.63
N LEU A 48 -43.06 -15.42 -28.53
CA LEU A 48 -44.22 -16.10 -29.13
C LEU A 48 -44.41 -17.53 -28.59
N SER A 49 -43.50 -18.02 -27.75
CA SER A 49 -43.53 -19.38 -27.23
C SER A 49 -44.24 -19.44 -25.88
N ASP A 50 -45.34 -20.18 -25.81
CA ASP A 50 -46.06 -20.46 -24.55
C ASP A 50 -45.49 -21.68 -23.80
N ASP A 51 -44.63 -22.49 -24.44
CA ASP A 51 -43.98 -23.65 -23.82
C ASP A 51 -42.75 -23.21 -22.99
N SER A 52 -42.79 -23.50 -21.69
CA SER A 52 -41.72 -23.20 -20.73
C SER A 52 -40.38 -23.88 -21.09
N ALA A 53 -40.41 -25.10 -21.62
CA ALA A 53 -39.19 -25.83 -21.97
C ALA A 53 -38.49 -25.24 -23.21
N GLU A 54 -39.28 -24.86 -24.22
CA GLU A 54 -38.77 -24.15 -25.41
C GLU A 54 -38.24 -22.77 -25.03
N HIS A 55 -38.94 -22.07 -24.13
CA HIS A 55 -38.56 -20.76 -23.65
C HIS A 55 -37.19 -20.77 -22.94
N GLU A 56 -36.94 -21.75 -22.07
CA GLU A 56 -35.64 -21.91 -21.43
C GLU A 56 -34.52 -22.25 -22.42
N THR A 57 -34.82 -23.11 -23.41
CA THR A 57 -33.87 -23.45 -24.48
C THR A 57 -33.48 -22.22 -25.31
N LEU A 58 -34.45 -21.40 -25.69
CA LEU A 58 -34.22 -20.17 -26.45
C LEU A 58 -33.41 -19.14 -25.66
N LYS A 59 -33.68 -18.99 -24.35
CA LYS A 59 -32.89 -18.12 -23.46
C LYS A 59 -31.42 -18.55 -23.39
N GLN A 60 -31.17 -19.85 -23.26
CA GLN A 60 -29.81 -20.39 -23.22
C GLN A 60 -29.08 -20.12 -24.55
N GLU A 61 -29.76 -20.27 -25.68
CA GLU A 61 -29.17 -20.01 -26.99
C GLU A 61 -28.87 -18.52 -27.21
N ILE A 62 -29.79 -17.62 -26.81
CA ILE A 62 -29.55 -16.18 -26.83
C ILE A 62 -28.33 -15.84 -25.96
N SER A 63 -28.27 -16.36 -24.73
CA SER A 63 -27.15 -16.14 -23.82
C SER A 63 -25.82 -16.63 -24.40
N ARG A 64 -25.82 -17.76 -25.12
CA ARG A 64 -24.62 -18.27 -25.81
C ARG A 64 -24.16 -17.33 -26.93
N LEU A 65 -25.07 -16.76 -27.70
CA LEU A 65 -24.74 -15.80 -28.76
C LEU A 65 -24.32 -14.43 -28.22
N GLU A 66 -24.94 -13.97 -27.13
CA GLU A 66 -24.53 -12.73 -26.45
C GLU A 66 -23.09 -12.82 -25.93
N ARG A 67 -22.65 -13.99 -25.46
CA ARG A 67 -21.24 -14.23 -25.08
C ARG A 67 -20.27 -14.07 -26.25
N ILE A 68 -20.68 -14.31 -27.50
CA ILE A 68 -19.84 -14.05 -28.68
C ILE A 68 -19.59 -12.55 -28.84
N LEU A 69 -20.60 -11.74 -28.52
CA LEU A 69 -20.57 -10.28 -28.61
C LEU A 69 -20.06 -9.61 -27.34
N ALA A 70 -19.62 -10.38 -26.34
CA ALA A 70 -19.10 -9.84 -25.10
C ALA A 70 -17.97 -8.83 -25.39
N PRO A 71 -18.02 -7.61 -24.82
CA PRO A 71 -17.04 -6.56 -25.11
C PRO A 71 -15.58 -7.01 -24.92
N VAL A 72 -15.34 -7.92 -23.98
CA VAL A 72 -14.01 -8.48 -23.67
C VAL A 72 -13.34 -9.17 -24.87
N ARG A 73 -14.12 -9.71 -25.81
CA ARG A 73 -13.61 -10.35 -27.05
C ARG A 73 -13.21 -9.31 -28.11
N LEU A 74 -13.61 -8.06 -27.93
CA LEU A 74 -13.33 -6.96 -28.85
C LEU A 74 -12.19 -6.07 -28.37
N LEU A 75 -11.63 -6.36 -27.20
CA LEU A 75 -10.51 -5.60 -26.67
C LEU A 75 -9.28 -5.84 -27.56
N PRO A 76 -8.62 -4.76 -28.02
CA PRO A 76 -7.29 -4.84 -28.61
C PRO A 76 -6.30 -5.52 -27.65
N ASN A 77 -5.26 -6.13 -28.20
CA ASN A 77 -4.27 -6.85 -27.41
C ASN A 77 -3.54 -5.93 -26.42
N GLU A 78 -3.39 -4.65 -26.76
CA GLU A 78 -2.78 -3.61 -25.93
C GLU A 78 -3.60 -3.38 -24.66
N LEU A 79 -4.93 -3.28 -24.79
CA LEU A 79 -5.82 -3.10 -23.63
C LEU A 79 -5.89 -4.37 -22.78
N ILE A 80 -5.84 -5.55 -23.39
CA ILE A 80 -5.74 -6.81 -22.64
C ILE A 80 -4.43 -6.85 -21.87
N GLY A 81 -3.31 -6.44 -22.49
CA GLY A 81 -2.01 -6.34 -21.84
C GLY A 81 -2.04 -5.42 -20.63
N GLU A 82 -2.63 -4.23 -20.79
CA GLU A 82 -2.78 -3.26 -19.70
C GLU A 82 -3.63 -3.81 -18.54
N ILE A 83 -4.75 -4.48 -18.85
CA ILE A 83 -5.59 -5.14 -17.85
C ILE A 83 -4.79 -6.23 -17.12
N LEU A 84 -4.02 -7.04 -17.86
CA LEU A 84 -3.19 -8.09 -17.27
C LEU A 84 -2.14 -7.53 -16.32
N LEU A 85 -1.46 -6.43 -16.67
CA LEU A 85 -0.47 -5.76 -15.81
C LEU A 85 -1.10 -5.20 -14.52
N HIS A 86 -2.36 -4.77 -14.57
CA HIS A 86 -3.08 -4.26 -13.40
C HIS A 86 -3.63 -5.36 -12.49
N VAL A 87 -4.02 -6.51 -13.06
CA VAL A 87 -4.66 -7.60 -12.32
C VAL A 87 -3.65 -8.62 -11.79
N VAL A 88 -2.54 -8.82 -12.51
CA VAL A 88 -1.51 -9.79 -12.16
C VAL A 88 -0.34 -9.06 -11.50
N GLU A 89 -0.34 -9.03 -10.17
CA GLU A 89 0.74 -8.37 -9.43
C GLU A 89 2.10 -9.06 -9.62
N SER A 90 2.12 -10.39 -9.66
CA SER A 90 3.36 -11.18 -9.68
C SER A 90 3.14 -12.64 -10.06
N ILE A 91 4.20 -13.28 -10.57
CA ILE A 91 4.23 -14.71 -10.86
C ILE A 91 4.90 -15.46 -9.71
N ASP A 92 4.09 -16.16 -8.91
CA ASP A 92 4.58 -17.09 -7.89
C ASP A 92 4.93 -18.43 -8.57
N ILE A 93 6.23 -18.71 -8.70
CA ILE A 93 6.74 -19.93 -9.35
C ILE A 93 6.64 -21.17 -8.45
N THR A 94 6.45 -20.96 -7.15
CA THR A 94 6.42 -22.02 -6.14
C THR A 94 5.02 -22.61 -5.98
N ASN A 95 3.98 -21.84 -6.31
CA ASN A 95 2.61 -22.32 -6.37
C ASN A 95 2.19 -22.65 -7.82
N ARG A 96 1.64 -23.85 -8.04
CA ARG A 96 1.24 -24.30 -9.39
C ARG A 96 -0.07 -23.62 -9.78
N ALA A 97 -0.95 -23.39 -8.80
CA ALA A 97 -2.22 -22.73 -8.99
C ALA A 97 -2.05 -21.26 -9.37
N THR A 98 -0.98 -20.59 -8.91
CA THR A 98 -0.69 -19.19 -9.28
C THR A 98 -0.13 -19.07 -10.69
N THR A 99 0.61 -20.06 -11.20
CA THR A 99 0.99 -20.05 -12.63
C THR A 99 -0.20 -20.27 -13.56
N THR A 100 -1.32 -20.75 -13.03
CA THR A 100 -2.62 -20.82 -13.69
C THR A 100 -3.57 -19.77 -13.12
N GLN A 101 -3.14 -18.51 -13.06
CA GLN A 101 -4.04 -17.43 -12.66
C GLN A 101 -5.34 -17.50 -13.49
N PRO A 102 -6.54 -17.37 -12.88
CA PRO A 102 -7.80 -17.49 -13.59
C PRO A 102 -7.88 -16.60 -14.84
N VAL A 103 -7.20 -15.46 -14.80
CA VAL A 103 -7.10 -14.49 -15.88
C VAL A 103 -6.46 -15.08 -17.16
N PHE A 104 -5.53 -16.02 -17.03
CA PHE A 104 -4.90 -16.72 -18.14
C PHE A 104 -5.82 -17.79 -18.75
N LEU A 105 -6.85 -18.20 -18.01
CA LEU A 105 -7.83 -19.22 -18.43
C LEU A 105 -9.09 -18.61 -19.04
N VAL A 106 -9.22 -17.28 -19.07
CA VAL A 106 -10.37 -16.60 -19.69
C VAL A 106 -10.50 -17.04 -21.15
N CYS A 107 -9.40 -16.98 -21.89
CA CYS A 107 -9.44 -17.08 -23.33
C CYS A 107 -8.05 -17.30 -23.95
N ARG A 108 -7.97 -17.95 -25.12
CA ARG A 108 -6.69 -18.20 -25.82
C ARG A 108 -5.98 -16.90 -26.22
N GLN A 109 -6.72 -15.86 -26.58
CA GLN A 109 -6.14 -14.54 -26.86
C GLN A 109 -5.48 -13.96 -25.61
N TRP A 110 -6.15 -14.01 -24.46
CA TRP A 110 -5.60 -13.51 -23.19
C TRP A 110 -4.32 -14.24 -22.81
N TRP A 111 -4.30 -15.57 -22.94
CA TRP A 111 -3.07 -16.34 -22.76
C TRP A 111 -1.97 -15.96 -23.74
N ASN A 112 -2.29 -15.78 -25.02
CA ASN A 112 -1.31 -15.38 -26.03
C ASN A 112 -0.75 -13.99 -25.74
N VAL A 113 -1.58 -13.02 -25.35
CA VAL A 113 -1.13 -11.68 -24.96
C VAL A 113 -0.23 -11.79 -23.73
N ALA A 114 -0.68 -12.45 -22.67
CA ALA A 114 0.09 -12.66 -21.44
C ALA A 114 1.46 -13.28 -21.75
N ARG A 115 1.52 -14.32 -22.59
CA ARG A 115 2.76 -15.02 -22.95
C ARG A 115 3.82 -14.12 -23.61
N HIS A 116 3.42 -13.11 -24.36
CA HIS A 116 4.35 -12.19 -25.05
C HIS A 116 4.60 -10.89 -24.29
N LEU A 117 3.93 -10.68 -23.16
CA LEU A 117 4.07 -9.47 -22.35
C LEU A 117 5.20 -9.64 -21.34
N ALA A 118 6.42 -9.29 -21.74
CA ALA A 118 7.63 -9.55 -20.95
C ALA A 118 7.59 -8.97 -19.52
N GLU A 119 7.00 -7.79 -19.34
CA GLU A 119 6.81 -7.11 -18.04
C GLU A 119 5.97 -7.94 -17.05
N LEU A 120 5.02 -8.72 -17.54
CA LEU A 120 4.21 -9.62 -16.72
C LEU A 120 5.07 -10.72 -16.07
N TRP A 121 6.12 -11.16 -16.77
CA TRP A 121 7.02 -12.23 -16.34
C TRP A 121 8.26 -11.71 -15.62
N SER A 122 8.44 -10.38 -15.50
CA SER A 122 9.61 -9.80 -14.85
C SER A 122 9.49 -9.69 -13.33
N THR A 123 8.28 -9.81 -12.77
CA THR A 123 8.06 -9.87 -11.32
C THR A 123 7.94 -11.31 -10.85
N ILE A 124 9.00 -11.82 -10.24
CA ILE A 124 9.14 -13.24 -9.87
C ILE A 124 9.09 -13.39 -8.35
N ASN A 125 8.08 -14.12 -7.87
CA ASN A 125 7.93 -14.45 -6.46
C ASN A 125 8.31 -15.90 -6.19
N ILE A 126 9.17 -16.11 -5.21
CA ILE A 126 9.69 -17.40 -4.78
C ILE A 126 9.35 -17.57 -3.31
N LYS A 127 8.34 -18.40 -3.00
CA LYS A 127 7.98 -18.72 -1.62
C LYS A 127 8.60 -20.05 -1.20
N LEU A 128 9.52 -19.97 -0.26
CA LEU A 128 10.16 -21.12 0.34
C LEU A 128 9.25 -21.62 1.46
N GLN A 129 8.52 -22.70 1.19
CA GLN A 129 7.57 -23.31 2.13
C GLN A 129 8.13 -24.61 2.71
N ILE A 130 8.04 -24.78 4.03
CA ILE A 130 8.23 -26.07 4.70
C ILE A 130 6.96 -26.89 4.52
N ASP A 131 7.11 -28.17 4.19
CA ASP A 131 6.05 -29.12 4.45
C ASP A 131 6.07 -29.51 5.93
N PRO A 132 5.05 -29.10 6.72
CA PRO A 132 5.05 -29.31 8.16
C PRO A 132 5.01 -30.79 8.54
N THR A 133 4.61 -31.69 7.62
CA THR A 133 4.46 -33.11 7.92
C THR A 133 5.79 -33.86 7.91
N ILE A 134 6.65 -33.54 6.94
CA ILE A 134 7.96 -34.20 6.76
C ILE A 134 9.10 -33.36 7.32
N ASN A 135 8.81 -32.14 7.78
CA ASN A 135 9.81 -31.19 8.26
C ASN A 135 10.95 -31.10 7.23
N LYS A 136 10.57 -30.93 5.97
CA LYS A 136 11.47 -30.67 4.85
C LYS A 136 10.83 -29.59 4.01
N PHE A 137 11.66 -28.82 3.33
CA PHE A 137 11.16 -28.00 2.24
C PHE A 137 10.40 -28.91 1.28
N ARG A 138 9.20 -28.49 0.86
CA ARG A 138 8.63 -29.12 -0.33
C ARG A 138 9.71 -28.99 -1.39
N GLU A 139 10.12 -30.11 -1.99
CA GLU A 139 10.97 -30.07 -3.19
C GLU A 139 10.43 -28.91 -4.03
N VAL A 140 11.28 -27.95 -4.39
CA VAL A 140 10.86 -26.87 -5.28
C VAL A 140 11.06 -27.43 -6.68
N PRO A 141 10.17 -28.29 -7.23
CA PRO A 141 10.53 -29.15 -8.34
C PRO A 141 10.10 -28.40 -9.60
N ARG A 142 10.65 -27.19 -9.84
CA ARG A 142 10.16 -26.28 -10.91
C ARG A 142 11.23 -25.38 -11.53
N HIS A 143 12.48 -25.86 -11.61
CA HIS A 143 13.48 -25.26 -12.48
C HIS A 143 12.94 -24.94 -13.89
N PRO A 144 12.10 -25.77 -14.55
CA PRO A 144 11.54 -25.43 -15.86
C PRO A 144 10.59 -24.22 -15.87
N LEU A 145 9.81 -24.00 -14.80
CA LEU A 145 8.95 -22.81 -14.75
C LEU A 145 9.75 -21.56 -14.49
N LEU A 146 10.75 -21.62 -13.59
CA LEU A 146 11.67 -20.51 -13.37
C LEU A 146 12.36 -20.12 -14.68
N LEU A 147 12.97 -21.08 -15.38
CA LEU A 147 13.60 -20.84 -16.67
C LEU A 147 12.63 -20.29 -17.70
N SER A 148 11.41 -20.84 -17.80
CA SER A 148 10.40 -20.33 -18.74
C SER A 148 9.95 -18.91 -18.38
N THR A 149 9.87 -18.56 -17.10
CA THR A 149 9.53 -17.20 -16.67
C THR A 149 10.66 -16.24 -17.01
N LEU A 150 11.92 -16.62 -16.73
CA LEU A 150 13.11 -15.84 -17.09
C LEU A 150 13.20 -15.64 -18.60
N ASP A 151 12.97 -16.69 -19.40
CA ASP A 151 12.94 -16.60 -20.86
C ASP A 151 11.85 -15.63 -21.36
N ARG A 152 10.63 -15.75 -20.85
CA ARG A 152 9.51 -14.86 -21.21
C ARG A 152 9.71 -13.42 -20.76
N SER A 153 10.45 -13.20 -19.67
CA SER A 153 10.80 -11.85 -19.22
C SER A 153 11.70 -11.09 -20.19
N GLY A 154 12.27 -11.77 -21.20
CA GLY A 154 12.99 -11.12 -22.30
C GLY A 154 14.18 -10.32 -21.81
N ASN A 155 14.15 -8.98 -22.00
CA ASN A 155 15.15 -8.04 -21.48
C ASN A 155 14.57 -7.08 -20.43
N SER A 156 13.34 -7.31 -19.95
CA SER A 156 12.67 -6.42 -19.00
C SER A 156 13.41 -6.36 -17.65
N PRO A 157 13.44 -5.22 -16.95
CA PRO A 157 14.01 -5.15 -15.60
C PRO A 157 13.32 -6.14 -14.66
N LEU A 158 14.08 -6.93 -13.91
CA LEU A 158 13.57 -7.97 -13.03
C LEU A 158 13.29 -7.43 -11.63
N SER A 159 12.13 -7.79 -11.08
CA SER A 159 11.74 -7.56 -9.70
C SER A 159 11.61 -8.92 -9.02
N LEU A 160 12.50 -9.22 -8.08
CA LEU A 160 12.58 -10.53 -7.44
C LEU A 160 12.09 -10.43 -6.00
N ARG A 161 11.23 -11.35 -5.58
CA ARG A 161 10.81 -11.49 -4.20
C ARG A 161 10.98 -12.92 -3.74
N ILE A 162 11.97 -13.13 -2.88
CA ILE A 162 12.22 -14.40 -2.22
C ILE A 162 11.68 -14.24 -0.82
N ASP A 163 10.65 -15.02 -0.47
CA ASP A 163 10.05 -15.04 0.87
C ASP A 163 10.11 -16.46 1.42
N GLY A 164 10.07 -16.62 2.73
CA GLY A 164 9.83 -17.94 3.32
C GLY A 164 9.80 -17.91 4.84
N ASP A 165 8.77 -18.50 5.42
CA ASP A 165 8.72 -18.78 6.87
C ASP A 165 9.65 -19.95 7.23
N ALA A 166 10.23 -20.57 6.20
CA ALA A 166 10.92 -21.83 6.26
C ALA A 166 12.33 -21.78 6.88
N PHE A 167 12.86 -20.59 7.11
CA PHE A 167 14.20 -20.44 7.65
C PHE A 167 14.29 -20.76 9.14
N LEU A 168 13.16 -20.93 9.83
CA LEU A 168 13.12 -21.07 11.29
C LEU A 168 13.58 -22.44 11.83
N TYR A 169 13.83 -23.46 11.00
CA TYR A 169 13.89 -24.84 11.52
C TYR A 169 15.02 -25.76 10.99
N PHE A 170 15.90 -25.33 10.06
CA PHE A 170 16.86 -26.27 9.44
C PHE A 170 18.26 -25.73 9.15
N ASP A 171 19.20 -26.68 9.06
CA ASP A 171 20.45 -26.53 8.31
C ASP A 171 20.12 -26.31 6.83
N ILE A 172 19.94 -25.03 6.44
CA ILE A 172 19.65 -24.59 5.08
C ILE A 172 20.75 -25.00 4.08
N TYR A 173 21.88 -25.54 4.56
CA TYR A 173 22.93 -26.12 3.72
C TYR A 173 22.46 -27.31 2.87
N ASP A 174 21.41 -28.04 3.29
CA ASP A 174 20.79 -29.10 2.48
C ASP A 174 19.81 -28.55 1.42
N LEU A 175 19.55 -27.23 1.44
CA LEU A 175 18.76 -26.58 0.41
C LEU A 175 19.61 -26.36 -0.83
N ALA A 176 19.71 -27.41 -1.67
CA ALA A 176 20.19 -27.32 -3.04
C ALA A 176 19.19 -26.55 -3.93
N PHE A 177 18.69 -25.40 -3.47
CA PHE A 177 17.93 -24.50 -4.31
C PHE A 177 18.91 -23.69 -5.15
N ASP A 178 19.13 -24.18 -6.35
CA ASP A 178 20.02 -23.53 -7.29
C ASP A 178 19.40 -22.21 -7.78
N LEU A 179 19.80 -21.09 -7.14
CA LEU A 179 19.48 -19.74 -7.59
C LEU A 179 20.42 -19.25 -8.70
N THR A 180 21.39 -20.07 -9.13
CA THR A 180 22.32 -19.74 -10.23
C THR A 180 21.61 -19.24 -11.48
N PRO A 181 20.50 -19.85 -11.95
CA PRO A 181 19.76 -19.35 -13.10
C PRO A 181 19.21 -17.94 -12.90
N ILE A 182 18.87 -17.53 -11.68
CA ILE A 182 18.37 -16.18 -11.42
C ILE A 182 19.53 -15.20 -11.36
N SER A 183 20.60 -15.59 -10.68
CA SER A 183 21.81 -14.81 -10.48
C SER A 183 22.55 -14.52 -11.78
N SER A 184 22.42 -15.36 -12.81
CA SER A 184 22.95 -15.09 -14.15
C SER A 184 22.24 -13.92 -14.85
N HIS A 185 21.02 -13.57 -14.44
CA HIS A 185 20.26 -12.42 -14.93
C HIS A 185 20.35 -11.18 -14.02
N SER A 186 21.30 -11.17 -13.07
CA SER A 186 21.54 -10.07 -12.12
C SER A 186 21.72 -8.70 -12.75
N SER A 187 22.29 -8.63 -13.96
CA SER A 187 22.46 -7.38 -14.70
C SER A 187 21.16 -6.60 -14.93
N ARG A 188 20.01 -7.28 -14.90
CA ARG A 188 18.68 -6.72 -15.11
C ARG A 188 17.89 -6.51 -13.82
N TRP A 189 18.42 -6.88 -12.66
CA TRP A 189 17.69 -6.73 -11.40
C TRP A 189 17.50 -5.25 -11.10
N ARG A 190 16.24 -4.85 -10.88
CA ARG A 190 15.85 -3.50 -10.45
C ARG A 190 15.39 -3.51 -9.00
N ASP A 191 14.62 -4.53 -8.63
CA ASP A 191 14.05 -4.70 -7.30
C ASP A 191 14.41 -6.08 -6.76
N ILE A 192 14.86 -6.15 -5.52
CA ILE A 192 15.05 -7.42 -4.82
C ILE A 192 14.50 -7.34 -3.41
N SER A 193 13.63 -8.28 -3.06
CA SER A 193 13.20 -8.57 -1.70
C SER A 193 13.72 -9.95 -1.33
N THR A 194 14.51 -10.05 -0.28
CA THR A 194 15.16 -11.31 0.10
C THR A 194 15.32 -11.41 1.61
N PRO A 195 15.20 -12.62 2.19
CA PRO A 195 15.50 -12.84 3.59
C PRO A 195 16.99 -12.64 3.83
N LEU A 196 17.33 -12.17 5.03
CA LEU A 196 18.68 -12.15 5.56
C LEU A 196 19.07 -13.56 6.05
N CYS A 197 19.20 -14.48 5.10
CA CYS A 197 19.53 -15.88 5.36
C CYS A 197 20.97 -16.16 4.93
N PRO A 198 21.93 -16.42 5.84
CA PRO A 198 23.32 -16.67 5.50
C PRO A 198 23.48 -17.73 4.40
N ALA A 199 22.72 -18.81 4.46
CA ALA A 199 22.82 -19.89 3.47
C ALA A 199 22.53 -19.45 2.02
N ILE A 200 21.69 -18.44 1.77
CA ILE A 200 21.47 -17.92 0.41
C ILE A 200 22.75 -17.25 -0.15
N TYR A 201 23.54 -16.63 0.73
CA TYR A 201 24.74 -15.87 0.35
C TYR A 201 26.01 -16.72 0.45
N ASP A 202 26.07 -17.64 1.42
CA ASP A 202 27.21 -18.50 1.74
C ASP A 202 27.36 -19.66 0.77
N THR A 203 26.24 -20.22 0.31
CA THR A 203 26.25 -21.29 -0.71
C THR A 203 26.68 -20.76 -2.08
N GLY A 204 26.87 -19.45 -2.21
CA GLY A 204 27.21 -18.81 -3.48
C GLY A 204 26.04 -18.79 -4.47
N ALA A 205 24.82 -19.13 -4.06
CA ALA A 205 23.64 -19.16 -4.92
C ALA A 205 23.38 -17.80 -5.58
N LEU A 206 23.70 -16.70 -4.88
CA LEU A 206 23.67 -15.34 -5.40
C LEU A 206 25.06 -14.75 -5.74
N SER A 207 26.13 -15.54 -5.70
CA SER A 207 27.49 -15.05 -5.91
C SER A 207 27.72 -14.45 -7.30
N LEU A 208 27.07 -14.99 -8.34
CA LEU A 208 27.15 -14.46 -9.71
C LEU A 208 26.56 -13.06 -9.86
N ALA A 209 25.69 -12.66 -8.93
CA ALA A 209 25.14 -11.31 -8.93
C ALA A 209 26.11 -10.28 -8.35
N LYS A 210 27.10 -10.73 -7.57
CA LYS A 210 28.09 -9.83 -6.97
C LYS A 210 28.81 -9.07 -8.09
N LYS A 211 28.86 -7.74 -7.99
CA LYS A 211 29.43 -6.82 -9.00
C LYS A 211 28.66 -6.72 -10.32
N ASN A 212 27.48 -7.34 -10.43
CA ASN A 212 26.68 -7.34 -11.64
C ASN A 212 25.26 -6.80 -11.38
N LEU A 213 25.17 -5.68 -10.66
CA LEU A 213 23.90 -5.05 -10.28
C LEU A 213 23.77 -3.61 -10.82
N PRO A 214 23.96 -3.37 -12.13
CA PRO A 214 23.99 -2.02 -12.70
C PRO A 214 22.62 -1.32 -12.72
N MET A 215 21.53 -2.08 -12.56
CA MET A 215 20.14 -1.58 -12.59
C MET A 215 19.45 -1.61 -11.23
N LEU A 216 20.10 -2.12 -10.18
CA LEU A 216 19.44 -2.36 -8.90
C LEU A 216 19.17 -1.03 -8.20
N GLU A 217 17.88 -0.73 -8.00
CA GLU A 217 17.39 0.53 -7.43
C GLU A 217 16.80 0.33 -6.04
N ASN A 218 16.16 -0.82 -5.80
CA ASN A 218 15.39 -1.11 -4.61
C ASN A 218 15.83 -2.43 -3.97
N VAL A 219 16.24 -2.38 -2.70
CA VAL A 219 16.60 -3.56 -1.90
C VAL A 219 15.71 -3.62 -0.67
N HIS A 220 15.00 -4.72 -0.49
CA HIS A 220 14.26 -5.04 0.70
C HIS A 220 14.87 -6.29 1.36
N ILE A 221 15.38 -6.12 2.57
CA ILE A 221 15.97 -7.20 3.36
C ILE A 221 15.07 -7.43 4.56
N HIS A 222 14.47 -8.63 4.65
CA HIS A 222 13.70 -9.01 5.81
C HIS A 222 14.44 -10.02 6.69
N GLY A 223 14.38 -9.85 7.99
CA GLY A 223 14.96 -10.76 8.96
C GLY A 223 14.12 -12.00 9.16
N VAL A 224 14.75 -13.00 9.78
CA VAL A 224 14.12 -14.26 10.15
C VAL A 224 13.94 -14.26 11.68
N PRO A 225 12.72 -14.46 12.22
CA PRO A 225 12.43 -14.27 13.64
C PRO A 225 13.09 -15.26 14.62
N ASP A 226 13.94 -16.20 14.18
CA ASP A 226 14.57 -17.15 15.09
C ASP A 226 15.90 -16.64 15.69
N PHE A 227 15.92 -16.55 17.02
CA PHE A 227 17.08 -16.22 17.84
C PHE A 227 18.26 -17.19 17.67
N GLN A 228 18.04 -18.41 17.15
CA GLN A 228 19.11 -19.38 16.94
C GLN A 228 20.11 -18.96 15.86
N PHE A 229 19.75 -18.05 14.94
CA PHE A 229 20.65 -17.56 13.89
C PHE A 229 21.83 -16.71 14.38
N ARG A 230 21.85 -16.32 15.66
CA ARG A 230 22.93 -15.52 16.24
C ARG A 230 24.32 -16.15 16.06
N ARG A 231 24.42 -17.48 15.95
CA ARG A 231 25.71 -18.18 15.83
C ARG A 231 26.28 -18.22 14.41
N HIS A 232 25.46 -18.01 13.38
CA HIS A 232 25.83 -18.25 11.97
C HIS A 232 26.01 -16.97 11.15
N MET A 233 25.65 -15.80 11.69
CA MET A 233 25.80 -14.49 11.04
C MET A 233 27.24 -13.94 11.06
N LYS A 234 28.27 -14.79 10.94
CA LYS A 234 29.65 -14.32 10.72
C LYS A 234 29.89 -13.90 9.27
N ASN A 235 28.99 -14.29 8.38
CA ASN A 235 29.18 -14.08 6.96
C ASN A 235 28.75 -12.69 6.53
N ARG A 236 29.44 -12.25 5.49
CA ARG A 236 29.49 -10.89 4.98
C ARG A 236 28.51 -10.77 3.81
N PHE A 237 27.44 -10.00 4.00
CA PHE A 237 26.41 -9.68 3.00
C PHE A 237 26.90 -8.54 2.10
N HIS A 238 27.76 -8.89 1.14
CA HIS A 238 28.45 -7.94 0.25
C HIS A 238 27.92 -7.93 -1.18
N ILE A 239 26.83 -8.66 -1.45
CA ILE A 239 26.29 -8.79 -2.81
C ILE A 239 25.89 -7.44 -3.41
N PHE A 240 25.38 -6.53 -2.56
CA PHE A 240 24.87 -5.22 -2.94
C PHE A 240 25.92 -4.10 -2.84
N GLU A 241 27.18 -4.43 -2.52
CA GLU A 241 28.26 -3.46 -2.32
C GLU A 241 28.51 -2.61 -3.59
N GLU A 242 28.37 -3.23 -4.77
CA GLU A 242 28.61 -2.61 -6.08
C GLU A 242 27.30 -2.43 -6.88
N ALA A 243 26.31 -1.77 -6.27
CA ALA A 243 25.03 -1.44 -6.90
C ALA A 243 24.89 0.07 -7.14
N PRO A 244 25.41 0.64 -8.24
CA PRO A 244 25.57 2.09 -8.42
C PRO A 244 24.27 2.90 -8.53
N LYS A 245 23.12 2.23 -8.68
CA LYS A 245 21.79 2.88 -8.74
C LYS A 245 20.94 2.65 -7.49
N LEU A 246 21.45 1.92 -6.50
CA LEU A 246 20.71 1.59 -5.29
C LEU A 246 20.35 2.88 -4.55
N SER A 247 19.07 3.21 -4.52
CA SER A 247 18.58 4.46 -3.96
C SER A 247 17.50 4.25 -2.90
N ARG A 248 16.86 3.06 -2.85
CA ARG A 248 15.88 2.72 -1.82
C ARG A 248 16.26 1.45 -1.08
N LEU A 249 16.17 1.52 0.24
CA LEU A 249 16.45 0.42 1.14
C LEU A 249 15.27 0.22 2.09
N CYS A 250 14.79 -1.00 2.20
CA CYS A 250 13.86 -1.42 3.24
C CYS A 250 14.51 -2.50 4.10
N LEU A 251 14.53 -2.30 5.41
CA LEU A 251 14.96 -3.28 6.39
C LEU A 251 13.77 -3.66 7.26
N GLU A 252 13.33 -4.91 7.20
CA GLU A 252 12.15 -5.40 7.93
C GLU A 252 12.53 -6.52 8.91
N LYS A 253 11.97 -6.55 10.13
CA LYS A 253 12.07 -7.67 11.09
C LYS A 253 13.50 -8.13 11.39
N LEU A 254 14.47 -7.22 11.37
CA LEU A 254 15.84 -7.51 11.76
C LEU A 254 15.96 -7.58 13.29
N TYR A 255 16.46 -8.70 13.79
CA TYR A 255 16.75 -8.89 15.21
C TYR A 255 18.26 -8.81 15.46
N PHE A 256 18.69 -7.82 16.24
CA PHE A 256 20.11 -7.62 16.54
C PHE A 256 20.62 -8.63 17.61
N PRO A 257 21.88 -9.09 17.56
CA PRO A 257 23.10 -8.37 17.15
C PRO A 257 23.58 -8.69 15.73
N PHE A 258 22.81 -8.33 14.71
CA PHE A 258 23.32 -8.31 13.35
C PHE A 258 24.35 -7.19 13.26
N GLN A 259 25.62 -7.51 13.03
CA GLN A 259 26.61 -6.47 12.85
C GLN A 259 26.33 -5.81 11.49
N LEU A 260 25.89 -4.55 11.48
CA LEU A 260 25.68 -3.76 10.26
C LEU A 260 26.92 -3.75 9.36
N ASP A 261 28.11 -3.96 9.96
CA ASP A 261 29.36 -4.07 9.22
C ASP A 261 29.41 -5.27 8.28
N ASN A 262 28.57 -6.29 8.51
CA ASN A 262 28.39 -7.40 7.58
C ASN A 262 27.51 -7.03 6.39
N LEU A 263 26.67 -5.99 6.48
CA LEU A 263 25.88 -5.49 5.36
C LEU A 263 26.62 -4.37 4.64
N LYS A 264 27.25 -4.72 3.51
CA LYS A 264 27.92 -3.72 2.65
C LYS A 264 26.96 -3.25 1.59
N LEU A 265 26.58 -1.98 1.71
CA LEU A 265 25.75 -1.25 0.77
C LEU A 265 26.47 0.05 0.41
N PRO A 266 26.19 0.63 -0.77
CA PRO A 266 26.58 1.99 -1.11
C PRO A 266 25.70 2.99 -0.33
N TRP A 267 25.90 3.06 0.99
CA TRP A 267 25.00 3.80 1.89
C TRP A 267 24.80 5.27 1.51
N SER A 268 25.84 5.94 0.99
CA SER A 268 25.82 7.36 0.69
C SER A 268 24.88 7.78 -0.44
N GLN A 269 24.42 6.86 -1.30
CA GLN A 269 23.49 7.11 -2.40
C GLN A 269 22.04 6.73 -2.08
N ILE A 270 21.78 6.13 -0.91
CA ILE A 270 20.43 5.82 -0.46
C ILE A 270 19.69 7.13 -0.15
N THR A 271 18.54 7.30 -0.78
CA THR A 271 17.68 8.49 -0.67
C THR A 271 16.35 8.17 0.02
N HIS A 272 15.91 6.90 -0.01
CA HIS A 272 14.68 6.46 0.66
C HIS A 272 15.02 5.27 1.55
N PHE A 273 14.66 5.36 2.83
CA PHE A 273 14.92 4.31 3.80
C PHE A 273 13.66 3.99 4.59
N THR A 274 13.25 2.72 4.56
CA THR A 274 12.18 2.19 5.42
C THR A 274 12.78 1.20 6.41
N SER A 275 12.50 1.41 7.69
CA SER A 275 12.84 0.51 8.78
C SER A 275 11.52 0.03 9.38
N CYS A 276 11.31 -1.29 9.46
CA CYS A 276 10.03 -1.86 9.85
C CYS A 276 10.21 -3.02 10.83
N LYS A 277 9.66 -2.89 12.04
CA LYS A 277 9.59 -3.94 13.06
C LYS A 277 10.97 -4.49 13.43
N ASN A 278 11.98 -3.64 13.36
CA ASN A 278 13.35 -3.97 13.73
C ASN A 278 13.50 -3.84 15.26
N ALA A 279 14.23 -4.80 15.84
CA ALA A 279 14.55 -4.80 17.26
C ALA A 279 16.05 -4.53 17.42
N PHE A 280 16.39 -3.26 17.64
CA PHE A 280 17.75 -2.82 17.97
C PHE A 280 17.98 -3.14 19.46
N PHE A 281 19.07 -3.85 19.77
CA PHE A 281 19.39 -4.26 21.14
C PHE A 281 20.78 -3.73 21.48
N SER A 282 20.95 -3.29 22.74
CA SER A 282 21.98 -2.36 23.27
C SER A 282 23.44 -2.76 23.12
N ASN A 283 23.71 -3.83 22.37
CA ASN A 283 25.04 -4.38 22.12
C ASN A 283 25.75 -3.73 20.91
N GLY A 284 25.47 -2.44 20.64
CA GLY A 284 26.37 -1.58 19.87
C GLY A 284 25.91 -1.12 18.48
N PHE A 285 24.63 -1.23 18.12
CA PHE A 285 24.12 -0.63 16.89
C PHE A 285 22.72 -0.08 17.10
N SER A 286 22.60 1.24 16.94
CA SER A 286 21.36 1.98 16.99
C SER A 286 20.86 2.30 15.57
N LEU A 287 19.58 2.63 15.45
CA LEU A 287 19.00 3.21 14.23
C LEU A 287 19.81 4.44 13.75
N TYR A 288 20.40 5.21 14.67
CA TYR A 288 21.26 6.35 14.36
C TYR A 288 22.53 5.97 13.60
N ASP A 289 23.13 4.83 13.93
CA ASP A 289 24.32 4.32 13.22
C ASP A 289 24.00 3.96 11.77
N ILE A 290 22.76 3.56 11.48
CA ILE A 290 22.27 3.33 10.12
C ILE A 290 22.06 4.65 9.39
N LEU A 291 21.32 5.58 10.02
CA LEU A 291 20.97 6.87 9.44
C LEU A 291 22.22 7.72 9.16
N SER A 292 23.23 7.70 10.03
CA SER A 292 24.49 8.43 9.83
C SER A 292 25.28 7.99 8.58
N ARG A 293 25.05 6.77 8.07
CA ARG A 293 25.66 6.27 6.84
C ARG A 293 24.97 6.79 5.57
N MET A 294 23.80 7.43 5.71
CA MET A 294 22.96 7.90 4.60
C MET A 294 22.83 9.43 4.59
N PRO A 295 23.93 10.19 4.37
CA PRO A 295 23.89 11.67 4.34
C PRO A 295 23.01 12.23 3.21
N GLY A 296 22.70 11.41 2.20
CA GLY A 296 21.83 11.75 1.08
C GLY A 296 20.34 11.49 1.30
N LEU A 297 19.92 11.06 2.49
CA LEU A 297 18.55 10.60 2.76
C LEU A 297 17.53 11.73 2.58
N GLN A 298 16.46 11.46 1.83
CA GLN A 298 15.39 12.39 1.50
C GLN A 298 14.05 12.00 2.13
N SER A 299 13.78 10.70 2.21
CA SER A 299 12.58 10.14 2.83
C SER A 299 12.96 9.03 3.81
N PHE A 300 12.43 9.10 5.03
CA PHE A 300 12.67 8.13 6.08
C PHE A 300 11.35 7.64 6.66
N GLU A 301 11.17 6.33 6.75
CA GLU A 301 10.00 5.70 7.36
C GLU A 301 10.44 4.70 8.44
N SER A 302 9.83 4.78 9.61
CA SER A 302 10.05 3.89 10.75
C SER A 302 8.72 3.31 11.21
N ILE A 303 8.52 2.00 11.06
CA ILE A 303 7.24 1.31 11.34
C ILE A 303 7.43 0.29 12.46
N GLY A 304 6.97 0.56 13.67
CA GLY A 304 7.00 -0.41 14.78
C GLY A 304 8.40 -0.83 15.23
N ASP A 305 9.40 0.02 14.97
CA ASP A 305 10.76 -0.20 15.43
C ASP A 305 10.89 -0.01 16.94
N ARG A 306 11.83 -0.73 17.53
CA ARG A 306 12.21 -0.62 18.94
C ARG A 306 13.64 -0.09 19.03
N PRO A 307 13.84 1.23 18.92
CA PRO A 307 15.16 1.83 19.07
C PRO A 307 15.66 1.61 20.50
N ASP A 308 16.95 1.33 20.61
CA ASP A 308 17.65 1.18 21.87
C ASP A 308 18.61 2.35 22.10
N GLY A 309 18.51 2.94 23.29
CA GLY A 309 19.52 3.84 23.82
C GLY A 309 19.65 5.19 23.11
N THR A 310 20.75 5.84 23.44
CA THR A 310 21.20 7.14 22.91
C THR A 310 22.29 6.87 21.87
N GLY A 311 22.03 7.12 20.59
CA GLY A 311 23.07 7.14 19.56
C GLY A 311 23.81 8.47 19.50
N GLU A 312 24.94 8.48 18.78
CA GLU A 312 25.61 9.72 18.39
C GLU A 312 24.64 10.63 17.62
N PRO A 313 24.74 11.97 17.76
CA PRO A 313 23.90 12.88 17.02
C PRO A 313 24.02 12.69 15.49
N VAL A 314 22.87 12.52 14.83
CA VAL A 314 22.73 12.37 13.37
C VAL A 314 22.09 13.62 12.80
N GLN A 315 22.76 14.17 11.78
CA GLN A 315 22.25 15.28 10.99
C GLN A 315 21.94 14.80 9.57
N LEU A 316 20.68 14.91 9.16
CA LEU A 316 20.22 14.55 7.83
C LEU A 316 19.79 15.82 7.07
N GLU A 317 20.75 16.47 6.43
CA GLU A 317 20.55 17.77 5.79
C GLU A 317 19.58 17.75 4.62
N LYS A 318 19.32 16.58 4.01
CA LYS A 318 18.45 16.45 2.84
C LYS A 318 17.11 15.80 3.14
N LEU A 319 16.85 15.43 4.40
CA LEU A 319 15.62 14.75 4.77
C LEU A 319 14.46 15.74 4.66
N CYS A 320 13.55 15.46 3.73
CA CYS A 320 12.38 16.29 3.42
C CYS A 320 11.09 15.69 4.00
N GLU A 321 11.04 14.37 4.11
CA GLU A 321 9.87 13.61 4.55
C GLU A 321 10.27 12.59 5.61
N MET A 322 9.49 12.52 6.68
CA MET A 322 9.68 11.55 7.76
C MET A 322 8.35 10.96 8.19
N THR A 323 8.29 9.64 8.27
CA THR A 323 7.12 8.89 8.74
C THR A 323 7.52 8.01 9.92
N ILE A 324 6.80 8.13 11.02
CA ILE A 324 6.88 7.25 12.18
C ILE A 324 5.50 6.60 12.31
N ALA A 325 5.42 5.28 12.19
CA ALA A 325 4.18 4.53 12.27
C ALA A 325 4.30 3.39 13.28
N ASP A 326 3.17 2.97 13.87
CA ASP A 326 3.06 1.83 14.80
C ASP A 326 4.09 1.86 15.96
N ALA A 327 4.58 3.05 16.33
CA ALA A 327 5.55 3.20 17.39
C ALA A 327 4.84 3.12 18.73
N ILE A 328 5.30 2.25 19.63
CA ILE A 328 4.89 2.30 21.04
C ILE A 328 5.23 3.70 21.55
N PRO A 329 4.31 4.43 22.23
CA PRO A 329 4.52 5.82 22.63
C PRO A 329 5.89 6.07 23.25
N SER A 330 6.33 5.20 24.18
CA SER A 330 7.64 5.28 24.83
C SER A 330 8.85 5.28 23.90
N TYR A 331 8.72 4.77 22.67
CA TYR A 331 9.80 4.71 21.68
C TYR A 331 9.82 5.90 20.72
N MET A 332 8.72 6.62 20.58
CA MET A 332 8.68 7.78 19.70
C MET A 332 9.61 8.89 20.19
N GLY A 333 9.60 9.17 21.50
CA GLY A 333 10.55 10.10 22.12
C GLY A 333 12.01 9.69 21.92
N HIS A 334 12.29 8.38 21.79
CA HIS A 334 13.62 7.91 21.41
C HIS A 334 13.92 8.28 19.96
N ILE A 335 13.08 7.96 18.98
CA ILE A 335 13.33 8.30 17.56
C ILE A 335 13.54 9.81 17.36
N LEU A 336 12.69 10.63 17.99
CA LEU A 336 12.65 12.09 17.86
C LEU A 336 13.59 12.84 18.82
N HIS A 337 14.41 12.10 19.57
CA HIS A 337 15.33 12.63 20.58
C HIS A 337 16.27 13.71 20.00
N SER A 338 16.86 14.53 20.88
CA SER A 338 17.77 15.64 20.52
C SER A 338 19.00 15.23 19.69
N SER A 339 19.33 13.94 19.67
CA SER A 339 20.36 13.37 18.80
C SER A 339 19.96 13.35 17.32
N PHE A 340 18.73 13.72 16.94
CA PHE A 340 18.29 13.70 15.55
C PHE A 340 17.92 15.10 15.06
N THR A 341 18.54 15.54 13.96
CA THR A 341 18.29 16.85 13.34
C THR A 341 18.10 16.74 11.83
N ALA A 342 17.01 17.29 11.32
CA ALA A 342 16.66 17.32 9.90
C ALA A 342 16.24 18.75 9.49
N PRO A 343 17.20 19.65 9.20
CA PRO A 343 16.90 21.07 9.04
C PRO A 343 16.00 21.39 7.84
N GLU A 344 16.00 20.54 6.81
CA GLU A 344 15.21 20.69 5.58
C GLU A 344 13.89 19.90 5.60
N LEU A 345 13.51 19.34 6.76
CA LEU A 345 12.29 18.55 6.90
C LEU A 345 11.06 19.42 6.64
N ARG A 346 10.19 18.94 5.74
CA ARG A 346 8.96 19.62 5.33
C ARG A 346 7.73 18.91 5.85
N GLN A 347 7.76 17.58 5.86
CA GLN A 347 6.60 16.77 6.24
C GLN A 347 6.99 15.76 7.30
N LEU A 348 6.23 15.76 8.39
CA LEU A 348 6.35 14.78 9.46
C LEU A 348 5.00 14.07 9.65
N PHE A 349 5.01 12.77 9.44
CA PHE A 349 3.87 11.88 9.66
C PHE A 349 4.11 11.04 10.91
N VAL A 350 3.20 11.09 11.86
CA VAL A 350 3.22 10.32 13.10
C VAL A 350 1.92 9.55 13.20
N HIS A 351 1.96 8.28 12.80
CA HIS A 351 0.84 7.35 12.89
C HIS A 351 0.98 6.50 14.15
N MET A 352 -0.10 6.46 14.94
CA MET A 352 -0.22 5.61 16.12
C MET A 352 -1.35 4.61 15.91
N GLU A 353 -1.35 3.51 16.64
CA GLU A 353 -2.49 2.60 16.62
C GLU A 353 -3.77 3.32 17.11
N PRO A 354 -4.97 2.99 16.62
CA PRO A 354 -6.19 3.77 16.88
C PRO A 354 -6.57 3.96 18.35
N HIS A 355 -6.03 3.13 19.24
CA HIS A 355 -6.30 3.14 20.68
C HIS A 355 -5.17 3.78 21.50
N GLU A 356 -4.08 4.17 20.87
CA GLU A 356 -2.97 4.85 21.51
C GLU A 356 -3.09 6.36 21.29
N VAL A 357 -2.95 7.12 22.37
CA VAL A 357 -2.94 8.58 22.34
C VAL A 357 -1.50 9.05 22.55
N ILE A 358 -1.05 9.99 21.73
CA ILE A 358 0.28 10.60 21.88
C ILE A 358 0.36 11.24 23.28
N SER A 359 1.33 10.82 24.09
CA SER A 359 1.53 11.36 25.43
C SER A 359 2.07 12.79 25.37
N GLU A 360 1.93 13.55 26.45
CA GLU A 360 2.47 14.92 26.52
C GLU A 360 4.01 14.94 26.37
N VAL A 361 4.71 13.94 26.90
CA VAL A 361 6.17 13.81 26.78
C VAL A 361 6.58 13.59 25.32
N ASP A 362 5.85 12.73 24.63
CA ASP A 362 6.12 12.46 23.21
C ASP A 362 5.75 13.66 22.33
N MET A 363 4.69 14.39 22.72
CA MET A 363 4.30 15.63 22.07
C MET A 363 5.40 16.69 22.14
N ASN A 364 6.00 16.88 23.31
CA ASN A 364 7.13 17.80 23.47
C ASN A 364 8.32 17.38 22.60
N SER A 365 8.56 16.07 22.46
CA SER A 365 9.61 15.54 21.58
C SER A 365 9.33 15.84 20.11
N ILE A 366 8.07 15.71 19.66
CA ILE A 366 7.63 16.10 18.31
C ILE A 366 7.84 17.59 18.10
N ILE A 367 7.38 18.44 19.02
CA ILE A 367 7.50 19.90 18.93
C ILE A 367 8.98 20.31 18.88
N ASP A 368 9.80 19.77 19.77
CA ASP A 368 11.22 20.08 19.81
C ASP A 368 11.92 19.66 18.52
N PHE A 369 11.57 18.49 17.97
CA PHE A 369 12.11 18.03 16.69
C PHE A 369 11.65 18.91 15.52
N ALA A 370 10.37 19.26 15.48
CA ALA A 370 9.82 20.09 14.44
C ALA A 370 10.39 21.52 14.47
N LYS A 371 10.60 22.10 15.66
CA LYS A 371 11.29 23.40 15.83
C LYS A 371 12.74 23.41 15.34
N ARG A 372 13.43 22.26 15.38
CA ARG A 372 14.78 22.12 14.80
C ARG A 372 14.75 22.13 13.26
N SER A 373 13.59 21.90 12.66
CA SER A 373 13.38 21.92 11.21
C SER A 373 13.02 23.33 10.77
N LYS A 374 13.79 23.90 9.83
CA LYS A 374 13.61 25.30 9.41
C LYS A 374 12.50 25.49 8.37
N ARG A 375 11.96 24.39 7.84
CA ARG A 375 11.05 24.37 6.68
C ARG A 375 9.86 23.46 6.89
N MET A 376 9.43 23.25 8.13
CA MET A 376 8.28 22.41 8.41
C MET A 376 7.03 23.01 7.77
N GLU A 377 6.47 22.31 6.78
CA GLU A 377 5.28 22.72 6.03
C GLU A 377 4.05 21.97 6.55
N GLY A 378 4.18 20.67 6.84
CA GLY A 378 3.09 19.78 7.21
C GLY A 378 3.40 18.85 8.37
N LEU A 379 2.45 18.74 9.30
CA LEU A 379 2.49 17.77 10.40
C LEU A 379 1.20 16.95 10.41
N TYR A 380 1.34 15.64 10.40
CA TYR A 380 0.23 14.70 10.32
C TYR A 380 0.29 13.82 11.54
N LEU A 381 -0.69 13.95 12.44
CA LEU A 381 -0.67 13.30 13.74
C LEU A 381 -1.80 12.29 13.88
N GLY A 382 -1.49 11.16 14.50
CA GLY A 382 -2.45 10.18 14.99
C GLY A 382 -3.37 10.75 16.08
N PRO A 383 -4.05 9.89 16.85
CA PRO A 383 -4.89 10.36 17.96
C PRO A 383 -4.08 11.17 18.99
N ILE A 384 -4.44 12.44 19.19
CA ILE A 384 -3.85 13.32 20.20
C ILE A 384 -4.93 13.98 21.06
N SER A 385 -4.56 14.38 22.28
CA SER A 385 -5.46 15.13 23.14
C SER A 385 -5.64 16.58 22.63
N TYR A 386 -6.78 17.19 22.94
CA TYR A 386 -7.01 18.60 22.60
C TYR A 386 -5.96 19.53 23.23
N HIS A 387 -5.48 19.22 24.44
CA HIS A 387 -4.45 20.01 25.12
C HIS A 387 -3.14 19.99 24.32
N SER A 388 -2.77 18.84 23.79
CA SER A 388 -1.60 18.66 22.92
C SER A 388 -1.70 19.47 21.62
N ILE A 389 -2.91 19.64 21.05
CA ILE A 389 -3.13 20.49 19.87
C ILE A 389 -2.82 21.95 20.21
N VAL A 390 -3.33 22.46 21.33
CA VAL A 390 -3.08 23.85 21.76
C VAL A 390 -1.59 24.08 21.97
N VAL A 391 -0.92 23.18 22.69
CA VAL A 391 0.53 23.26 22.92
C VAL A 391 1.31 23.21 21.61
N LEU A 392 0.89 22.40 20.64
CA LEU A 392 1.49 22.37 19.30
C LEU A 392 1.38 23.72 18.59
N LEU A 393 0.16 24.25 18.48
CA LEU A 393 -0.13 25.46 17.72
C LEU A 393 0.60 26.66 18.32
N ASP A 394 0.58 26.80 19.65
CA ASP A 394 1.34 27.83 20.37
C ASP A 394 2.85 27.72 20.11
N ALA A 395 3.36 26.49 19.99
CA ALA A 395 4.77 26.24 19.79
C ALA A 395 5.22 26.38 18.32
N MET A 396 4.30 26.27 17.36
CA MET A 396 4.59 26.21 15.92
C MET A 396 3.60 27.04 15.09
N PRO A 397 3.57 28.37 15.24
CA PRO A 397 2.62 29.23 14.54
C PRO A 397 2.80 29.23 13.01
N GLU A 398 3.98 28.85 12.51
CA GLU A 398 4.33 28.88 11.08
C GLU A 398 3.88 27.62 10.30
N ILE A 399 3.22 26.66 10.95
CA ILE A 399 2.83 25.41 10.29
C ILE A 399 1.70 25.65 9.27
N SER A 400 1.92 25.21 8.02
CA SER A 400 0.99 25.47 6.91
C SER A 400 -0.07 24.39 6.68
N ALA A 401 0.15 23.20 7.24
CA ALA A 401 -0.77 22.08 7.18
C ALA A 401 -0.67 21.26 8.47
N LEU A 402 -1.81 21.05 9.12
CA LEU A 402 -1.94 20.17 10.27
C LEU A 402 -3.11 19.23 10.03
N GLU A 403 -2.83 17.93 9.91
CA GLU A 403 -3.84 16.89 9.64
C GLU A 403 -3.92 15.91 10.81
N PHE A 404 -5.14 15.46 11.11
CA PHE A 404 -5.43 14.51 12.18
C PHE A 404 -6.13 13.27 11.62
N PHE A 405 -5.65 12.09 11.97
CA PHE A 405 -6.25 10.82 11.50
C PHE A 405 -7.56 10.45 12.22
N ASN A 406 -7.88 11.07 13.35
CA ASN A 406 -9.06 10.71 14.15
C ASN A 406 -10.16 11.79 14.06
N PRO A 407 -11.31 11.50 13.40
CA PRO A 407 -12.37 12.47 13.21
C PRO A 407 -13.05 12.90 14.52
N THR A 408 -13.06 12.05 15.56
CA THR A 408 -13.66 12.39 16.86
C THR A 408 -12.90 13.51 17.55
N ILE A 409 -11.56 13.46 17.50
CA ILE A 409 -10.70 14.50 18.07
C ILE A 409 -10.87 15.82 17.31
N ALA A 410 -11.03 15.76 15.98
CA ALA A 410 -11.33 16.96 15.20
C ALA A 410 -12.63 17.63 15.67
N ILE A 411 -13.69 16.84 15.95
CA ILE A 411 -14.96 17.38 16.47
C ILE A 411 -14.77 18.00 17.86
N GLU A 412 -14.10 17.30 18.79
CA GLU A 412 -13.87 17.79 20.15
C GLU A 412 -13.04 19.08 20.15
N PHE A 413 -12.00 19.13 19.31
CA PHE A 413 -11.17 20.31 19.11
C PHE A 413 -12.00 21.47 18.55
N LEU A 414 -12.78 21.26 17.50
CA LEU A 414 -13.65 22.29 16.92
C LEU A 414 -14.68 22.80 17.93
N ALA A 415 -15.26 21.91 18.75
CA ALA A 415 -16.22 22.30 19.79
C ALA A 415 -15.56 23.12 20.92
N PHE A 416 -14.36 22.72 21.37
CA PHE A 416 -13.58 23.51 22.33
C PHE A 416 -13.18 24.87 21.75
N PHE A 417 -12.73 24.86 20.49
CA PHE A 417 -12.32 26.05 19.76
C PHE A 417 -13.48 27.05 19.67
N ALA A 418 -14.66 26.59 19.25
CA ALA A 418 -15.87 27.40 19.18
C ALA A 418 -16.28 27.99 20.55
N ARG A 419 -16.11 27.24 21.64
CA ARG A 419 -16.42 27.71 23.00
C ARG A 419 -15.46 28.77 23.53
N ASN A 420 -14.21 28.74 23.08
CA ASN A 420 -13.17 29.65 23.57
C ASN A 420 -12.83 30.78 22.58
N TRP A 421 -13.54 30.86 21.45
CA TRP A 421 -13.42 31.88 20.42
C TRP A 421 -13.24 33.29 20.97
N ASN A 422 -14.17 33.72 21.84
CA ASN A 422 -14.19 35.07 22.41
C ASN A 422 -13.02 35.38 23.36
N ARG A 423 -12.26 34.35 23.78
CA ARG A 423 -11.12 34.50 24.69
C ARG A 423 -9.77 34.56 23.97
N MET A 424 -9.69 34.11 22.72
CA MET A 424 -8.43 34.00 21.98
C MET A 424 -8.03 35.28 21.22
N GLY A 425 -8.92 36.28 21.14
CA GLY A 425 -8.69 37.55 20.43
C GLY A 425 -8.68 37.37 18.90
N ASP A 426 -9.24 38.32 18.16
CA ASP A 426 -9.46 38.21 16.70
C ASP A 426 -8.16 37.97 15.90
N ASP A 427 -7.04 38.58 16.31
CA ASP A 427 -5.77 38.54 15.59
C ASP A 427 -5.08 37.16 15.59
N SER A 428 -5.31 36.33 16.62
CA SER A 428 -4.65 35.02 16.67
C SER A 428 -5.33 33.99 15.76
N PHE A 429 -6.64 34.11 15.55
CA PHE A 429 -7.39 33.12 14.78
C PHE A 429 -7.21 33.24 13.27
N GLU A 430 -7.23 34.46 12.74
CA GLU A 430 -7.18 34.67 11.29
C GLU A 430 -5.87 34.10 10.70
N ALA A 431 -4.78 34.16 11.46
CA ALA A 431 -3.49 33.56 11.12
C ALA A 431 -3.49 32.01 11.12
N HIS A 432 -4.19 31.37 12.06
CA HIS A 432 -4.16 29.90 12.18
C HIS A 432 -5.21 29.20 11.30
N SER A 433 -6.36 29.85 11.04
CA SER A 433 -7.48 29.25 10.30
C SER A 433 -7.19 29.03 8.81
N GLN A 434 -6.35 29.86 8.20
CA GLN A 434 -5.96 29.73 6.78
C GLN A 434 -5.04 28.53 6.50
N ASN A 435 -4.41 27.97 7.54
CA ASN A 435 -3.40 26.91 7.43
C ASN A 435 -3.91 25.51 7.86
N LEU A 436 -5.17 25.40 8.30
CA LEU A 436 -5.74 24.12 8.72
C LEU A 436 -6.39 23.42 7.52
N LYS A 437 -5.74 22.36 7.02
CA LYS A 437 -6.33 21.45 6.04
C LYS A 437 -6.87 20.21 6.74
N TRP A 438 -8.15 19.98 6.57
CA TRP A 438 -8.85 18.85 7.16
C TRP A 438 -9.21 17.82 6.10
N ASP A 439 -8.29 16.91 5.77
CA ASP A 439 -8.63 15.76 4.93
C ASP A 439 -9.26 14.65 5.79
N GLY A 440 -10.31 14.02 5.24
CA GLY A 440 -11.14 13.03 5.94
C GLY A 440 -12.47 13.56 6.53
N ILE A 441 -12.71 14.87 6.47
CA ILE A 441 -13.91 15.50 7.03
C ILE A 441 -15.08 15.57 6.03
N THR A 442 -15.01 15.07 4.79
CA THR A 442 -16.18 15.18 3.87
C THR A 442 -17.44 14.45 4.38
N SER A 443 -17.29 13.37 5.15
CA SER A 443 -18.40 12.70 5.85
C SER A 443 -18.72 13.33 7.22
N THR A 444 -17.73 13.93 7.88
CA THR A 444 -17.83 14.47 9.25
C THR A 444 -18.30 15.93 9.27
N CYS A 445 -17.97 16.75 8.26
CA CYS A 445 -18.45 18.12 8.06
C CYS A 445 -19.97 18.14 7.95
N ARG A 446 -20.58 17.14 7.30
CA ARG A 446 -22.04 17.05 7.21
C ARG A 446 -22.66 16.82 8.59
N ILE A 447 -22.04 15.97 9.41
CA ILE A 447 -22.45 15.75 10.80
C ILE A 447 -22.21 17.00 11.65
N VAL A 448 -21.10 17.72 11.47
CA VAL A 448 -20.77 18.94 12.21
C VAL A 448 -21.65 20.12 11.78
N GLU A 449 -21.96 20.29 10.49
CA GLU A 449 -22.93 21.27 10.00
C GLU A 449 -24.33 20.96 10.55
N ASP A 450 -24.78 19.71 10.48
CA ASP A 450 -26.06 19.27 11.05
C ASP A 450 -26.08 19.48 12.58
N THR A 451 -24.97 19.20 13.28
CA THR A 451 -24.85 19.40 14.74
C THR A 451 -24.78 20.88 15.12
N ILE A 452 -24.09 21.73 14.35
CA ILE A 452 -24.03 23.19 14.57
C ILE A 452 -25.40 23.82 14.28
N LEU A 453 -26.09 23.37 13.23
CA LEU A 453 -27.46 23.79 12.92
C LEU A 453 -28.45 23.34 14.00
N GLU A 454 -28.31 22.11 14.51
CA GLU A 454 -29.10 21.59 15.62
C GLU A 454 -28.80 22.34 16.94
N PHE A 455 -27.54 22.64 17.24
CA PHE A 455 -27.14 23.42 18.43
C PHE A 455 -27.65 24.86 18.36
N LYS A 456 -27.60 25.51 17.19
CA LYS A 456 -28.21 26.84 16.95
C LYS A 456 -29.73 26.81 17.08
N SER A 457 -30.37 25.69 16.70
CA SER A 457 -31.82 25.50 16.85
C SER A 457 -32.25 25.27 18.31
N LEU A 458 -31.39 24.65 19.13
CA LEU A 458 -31.65 24.34 20.53
C LEU A 458 -31.39 25.53 21.47
N PHE A 459 -30.61 26.53 21.06
CA PHE A 459 -30.33 27.73 21.86
C PHE A 459 -30.50 29.04 21.05
N PRO A 460 -31.74 29.46 20.72
CA PRO A 460 -31.98 30.62 19.85
C PRO A 460 -31.67 31.99 20.48
N THR A 461 -31.42 32.06 21.80
CA THR A 461 -31.37 33.31 22.57
C THR A 461 -30.08 33.53 23.35
N ALA A 462 -28.98 32.89 22.96
CA ALA A 462 -27.66 33.33 23.43
C ALA A 462 -27.31 34.65 22.72
N ASP A 463 -27.67 35.76 23.36
CA ASP A 463 -27.40 37.13 22.95
C ASP A 463 -25.87 37.38 22.94
N LEU A 464 -25.21 37.03 21.84
CA LEU A 464 -23.88 37.53 21.50
C LEU A 464 -24.11 38.92 20.90
N GLY A 465 -23.89 39.94 21.73
CA GLY A 465 -24.20 41.33 21.42
C GLY A 465 -23.74 41.75 20.02
N ASP A 466 -24.60 42.53 19.37
CA ASP A 466 -24.44 43.12 18.05
C ASP A 466 -23.05 43.72 17.82
N GLY A 467 -22.18 42.93 17.19
CA GLY A 467 -20.97 43.36 16.51
C GLY A 467 -21.02 42.83 15.09
N ASN A 468 -21.21 43.71 14.12
CA ASN A 468 -21.23 43.40 12.68
C ASN A 468 -20.11 42.45 12.25
N ILE A 469 -20.44 41.19 11.99
CA ILE A 469 -19.58 40.28 11.21
C ILE A 469 -20.13 40.27 9.78
N GLN A 470 -19.41 40.89 8.86
CA GLN A 470 -19.70 40.84 7.43
C GLN A 470 -19.45 39.43 6.90
N SER A 471 -20.49 38.86 6.29
CA SER A 471 -20.59 37.54 5.65
C SER A 471 -19.80 37.45 4.31
N SER A 472 -18.55 37.91 4.26
CA SER A 472 -17.75 37.91 3.02
C SER A 472 -16.33 37.40 3.24
N ALA A 473 -16.17 36.12 3.58
CA ALA A 473 -14.87 35.45 3.55
C ALA A 473 -14.95 33.92 3.32
N PHE A 474 -16.05 33.40 2.80
CA PHE A 474 -16.18 31.97 2.47
C PHE A 474 -16.16 31.76 0.96
N CYS A 475 -14.99 31.87 0.33
CA CYS A 475 -14.68 31.26 -0.97
C CYS A 475 -13.17 31.38 -1.19
N ASP A 476 -12.43 30.30 -0.92
CA ASP A 476 -11.26 29.85 -1.71
C ASP A 476 -10.51 28.73 -0.97
N VAL A 477 -11.07 27.51 -0.96
CA VAL A 477 -10.28 26.30 -0.69
C VAL A 477 -10.79 25.18 -1.60
N GLY A 478 -9.94 24.77 -2.56
CA GLY A 478 -10.21 23.63 -3.43
C GLY A 478 -10.04 22.31 -2.68
N ILE A 479 -11.04 21.44 -2.74
CA ILE A 479 -11.04 20.11 -2.11
C ILE A 479 -10.83 19.05 -3.20
N ILE A 480 -9.86 18.16 -3.00
CA ILE A 480 -9.54 17.02 -3.87
C ILE A 480 -10.08 15.74 -3.20
N PHE A 481 -10.74 14.86 -3.94
CA PHE A 481 -11.29 13.60 -3.42
C PHE A 481 -10.38 12.40 -3.73
N ARG A 482 -10.17 11.53 -2.73
CA ARG A 482 -9.92 10.09 -2.93
C ARG A 482 -10.69 9.27 -1.92
N GLU A 483 -11.34 8.21 -2.41
CA GLU A 483 -12.32 7.39 -1.70
C GLU A 483 -11.69 6.06 -1.28
N ARG A 484 -11.75 5.69 0.02
CA ARG A 484 -11.80 4.29 0.51
C ARG A 484 -12.13 4.21 2.02
N ASP A 485 -13.04 3.30 2.33
CA ASP A 485 -13.46 2.76 3.64
C ASP A 485 -14.29 3.62 4.62
N LEU A 486 -15.63 3.55 4.48
CA LEU A 486 -16.64 4.22 5.32
C LEU A 486 -17.58 3.28 6.12
N SER A 487 -17.35 1.96 6.13
CA SER A 487 -18.36 1.03 6.68
C SER A 487 -18.29 0.80 8.19
N LEU A 488 -17.17 1.11 8.87
CA LEU A 488 -17.01 0.87 10.32
C LEU A 488 -17.41 2.06 11.20
N SER A 489 -17.21 3.30 10.75
CA SER A 489 -17.34 4.49 11.62
C SER A 489 -18.78 4.86 11.97
N ALA A 490 -19.76 4.55 11.11
CA ALA A 490 -21.16 4.91 11.34
C ALA A 490 -21.81 4.16 12.52
N LYS A 491 -21.37 2.92 12.82
CA LYS A 491 -21.93 2.12 13.92
C LYS A 491 -21.41 2.54 15.30
N VAL A 492 -20.17 3.04 15.37
CA VAL A 492 -19.54 3.46 16.64
C VAL A 492 -20.11 4.79 17.12
N ILE A 493 -20.42 5.71 16.20
CA ILE A 493 -21.04 7.01 16.52
C ILE A 493 -22.48 6.82 17.07
N GLN A 494 -23.21 5.81 16.57
CA GLN A 494 -24.59 5.55 17.01
C GLN A 494 -24.71 4.87 18.38
N GLN A 495 -23.65 4.22 18.88
CA GLN A 495 -23.67 3.49 20.16
C GLN A 495 -23.20 4.33 21.37
N ASN A 496 -22.43 5.39 21.17
CA ASN A 496 -21.82 6.17 22.26
C ASN A 496 -22.55 7.49 22.60
N LEU A 497 -23.55 7.90 21.82
CA LEU A 497 -24.43 9.02 22.13
C LEU A 497 -25.69 8.54 22.89
N GLN A 498 -25.51 8.11 24.14
CA GLN A 498 -26.59 8.18 25.14
C GLN A 498 -26.28 9.32 26.12
N LEU A 499 -26.82 10.49 25.83
CA LEU A 499 -26.82 11.63 26.74
C LEU A 499 -27.89 11.41 27.82
N GLU A 500 -27.46 11.05 29.04
CA GLU A 500 -28.32 11.12 30.23
C GLU A 500 -28.21 12.53 30.83
N ILE A 501 -29.24 13.36 30.65
CA ILE A 501 -29.34 14.68 31.29
C ILE A 501 -30.05 14.49 32.62
N ARG A 502 -29.34 14.67 33.75
CA ARG A 502 -29.94 14.90 35.07
C ARG A 502 -29.96 16.39 35.35
N CYS A 503 -31.17 16.96 35.40
CA CYS A 503 -31.39 18.27 36.00
C CYS A 503 -31.56 18.08 37.51
N ASP A 504 -30.61 18.59 38.30
CA ASP A 504 -30.84 18.97 39.70
C ASP A 504 -31.12 20.48 39.75
N GLY A 505 -32.00 20.87 40.66
CA GLY A 505 -32.85 22.07 40.55
C GLY A 505 -32.20 23.44 40.77
N ASP A 506 -33.04 24.43 40.45
CA ASP A 506 -33.02 25.87 40.81
C ASP A 506 -31.90 26.76 40.26
N LYS A 507 -31.86 26.95 38.94
CA LYS A 507 -32.20 28.20 38.21
C LYS A 507 -31.67 28.18 36.78
#